data_AF-A0A942TM74-F1
#
_entry.id   AF-A0A942TM74-F1
#
_cell.length_a   1.000
_cell.length_b   1.000
_cell.length_c   1.000
_cell.angle_alpha   90.00
_cell.angle_beta   90.00
_cell.angle_gamma   90.00
#
_symmetry.space_group_name_H-M   'P 1'
#
loop_
_entity.id
_entity.type
_entity.pdbx_description
1 polymer ?
#
loop_
_entity_poly.entity_id
_entity_poly.type
_entity_poly.pdbx_seq_one_letter_code
_entity_poly.pdbx_strand_id
1 'polypeptide(L)'
;MNDVFGTYDVMVGLKLQKKFEISIKENLRKDLHGDDARFELMFNQNDGLWDLNFALNYVNGFQEEMSLEEVFRLIYRFLFKRVERIEERNKDVN
;
A
#
# COMPACT_ATOMS: atom_id res chain seq x y z
N MET A 1 24.44 -10.21 -4.56
CA MET A 1 23.85 -10.00 -5.90
C MET A 1 23.00 -8.75 -5.77
N ASN A 2 23.28 -7.71 -6.55
CA ASN A 2 22.66 -6.40 -6.37
C ASN A 2 21.21 -6.45 -6.88
N ASP A 3 20.22 -6.55 -5.99
CA ASP A 3 18.77 -6.50 -6.27
C ASP A 3 18.28 -5.12 -6.76
N VAL A 4 19.13 -4.36 -7.45
CA VAL A 4 18.80 -3.03 -7.97
C VAL A 4 18.01 -3.14 -9.28
N PHE A 5 17.92 -4.33 -9.87
CA PHE A 5 17.11 -4.61 -11.05
C PHE A 5 16.01 -5.64 -10.70
N GLY A 6 14.79 -5.40 -11.17
CA GLY A 6 13.64 -6.30 -10.96
C GLY A 6 12.70 -5.92 -9.83
N THR A 7 12.90 -4.77 -9.17
CA THR A 7 11.94 -4.25 -8.18
C THR A 7 10.99 -3.25 -8.85
N TYR A 8 9.69 -3.48 -8.72
CA TYR A 8 8.63 -2.64 -9.24
C TYR A 8 7.98 -1.89 -8.08
N ASP A 9 8.14 -0.57 -8.03
CA ASP A 9 7.54 0.25 -6.97
C ASP A 9 6.18 0.84 -7.38
N VAL A 10 5.24 0.77 -6.45
CA VAL A 10 3.96 1.47 -6.55
C VAL A 10 4.05 2.74 -5.73
N MET A 11 3.78 3.89 -6.37
CA MET A 11 3.78 5.21 -5.74
C MET A 11 2.38 5.81 -5.86
N VAL A 12 1.69 6.02 -4.74
CA VAL A 12 0.30 6.49 -4.72
C VAL A 12 0.04 7.48 -3.56
N GLY A 13 -0.91 8.38 -3.78
CA GLY A 13 -1.48 9.22 -2.72
C GLY A 13 -2.75 8.61 -2.13
N LEU A 14 -2.81 8.44 -0.81
CA LEU A 14 -4.01 8.00 -0.10
C LEU A 14 -4.68 9.15 0.64
N LYS A 15 -5.95 9.41 0.32
CA LYS A 15 -6.75 10.45 0.97
C LYS A 15 -7.41 9.92 2.25
N LEU A 16 -6.65 9.88 3.33
CA LEU A 16 -7.09 9.44 4.65
C LEU A 16 -6.66 10.43 5.74
N GLN A 17 -7.47 10.59 6.79
CA GLN A 17 -7.11 11.46 7.92
C GLN A 17 -5.84 10.95 8.62
N LYS A 18 -5.01 11.88 9.11
CA LYS A 18 -3.73 11.56 9.77
C LYS A 18 -3.87 10.61 10.97
N LYS A 19 -5.02 10.61 11.65
CA LYS A 19 -5.29 9.72 12.80
C LYS A 19 -5.20 8.22 12.46
N PHE A 20 -5.23 7.84 11.18
CA PHE A 20 -5.14 6.45 10.74
C PHE A 20 -3.72 5.92 10.53
N GLU A 21 -2.68 6.71 10.81
CA GLU A 21 -1.28 6.32 10.60
C GLU A 21 -0.96 4.91 11.12
N ILE A 22 -1.30 4.64 12.37
CA ILE A 22 -1.01 3.35 13.03
C ILE A 22 -1.74 2.22 12.29
N SER A 23 -3.03 2.40 12.01
CA SER A 23 -3.83 1.40 11.29
C SER A 23 -3.30 1.13 9.88
N ILE A 24 -2.89 2.16 9.14
CA ILE A 24 -2.32 2.02 7.80
C ILE A 24 -1.02 1.19 7.87
N LYS A 25 -0.10 1.55 8.79
CA LYS A 25 1.18 0.85 8.97
C LYS A 25 0.99 -0.61 9.37
N GLU A 26 0.07 -0.89 10.30
CA GLU A 26 -0.22 -2.26 10.73
C GLU A 26 -0.79 -3.13 9.61
N ASN A 27 -1.69 -2.60 8.79
CA ASN A 27 -2.24 -3.33 7.65
C ASN A 27 -1.16 -3.59 6.58
N LEU A 28 -0.32 -2.60 6.27
CA LEU A 28 0.76 -2.76 5.29
C LEU A 28 1.77 -3.83 5.71
N ARG A 29 2.17 -3.86 6.99
CA ARG A 29 3.08 -4.89 7.53
C ARG A 29 2.53 -6.31 7.51
N LYS A 30 1.21 -6.48 7.62
CA LYS A 30 0.57 -7.80 7.58
C LYS A 30 0.50 -8.37 6.17
N ASP A 31 0.35 -7.48 5.19
CA ASP A 31 0.02 -7.87 3.82
C ASP A 31 1.23 -7.86 2.87
N LEU A 32 2.30 -7.14 3.22
CA LEU A 32 3.58 -7.22 2.51
C LEU A 32 4.43 -8.29 3.21
N HIS A 33 4.74 -9.36 2.48
CA HIS A 33 5.49 -10.49 3.00
C HIS A 33 7.00 -10.32 2.76
N GLY A 34 7.81 -10.72 3.74
CA GLY A 34 9.28 -10.73 3.63
C GLY A 34 9.95 -9.80 4.64
N ASP A 35 11.14 -10.20 5.12
CA ASP A 35 11.94 -9.43 6.10
C ASP A 35 12.42 -8.07 5.55
N ASP A 36 12.39 -7.92 4.22
CA ASP A 36 12.77 -6.71 3.46
C ASP A 36 11.56 -5.96 2.86
N ALA A 37 10.33 -6.21 3.34
CA ALA A 37 9.14 -5.49 2.90
C ALA A 37 9.22 -3.99 3.23
N ARG A 38 9.83 -3.23 2.32
CA ARG A 38 10.03 -1.78 2.41
C ARG A 38 8.81 -1.09 1.83
N PHE A 39 7.99 -0.51 2.70
CA PHE A 39 7.06 0.55 2.32
C PHE A 39 7.47 1.84 3.00
N GLU A 40 7.25 2.95 2.31
CA GLU A 40 7.39 4.29 2.85
C GLU A 40 6.00 4.89 2.96
N LEU A 41 5.73 5.51 4.11
CA LEU A 41 4.45 6.16 4.38
C LEU A 41 4.73 7.52 5.01
N MET A 42 4.46 8.60 4.27
CA MET A 42 4.67 9.97 4.72
C MET A 42 3.35 10.75 4.61
N PHE A 43 2.98 11.49 5.67
CA PHE A 43 1.82 12.38 5.58
C PHE A 43 2.25 13.73 5.01
N ASN A 44 1.78 14.04 3.82
CA ASN A 44 1.95 15.33 3.18
C ASN A 44 0.92 16.32 3.77
N GLN A 45 1.41 17.26 4.58
CA GLN A 45 0.57 18.25 5.25
C GLN A 45 0.00 19.31 4.30
N ASN A 46 0.65 19.53 3.16
CA ASN A 46 0.21 20.52 2.18
C ASN A 46 -1.02 20.02 1.43
N ASP A 47 -1.00 18.75 1.02
CA ASP A 47 -2.07 18.14 0.22
C ASP A 47 -3.12 17.41 1.08
N GLY A 48 -2.81 17.16 2.36
CA GLY A 48 -3.65 16.39 3.26
C GLY A 48 -3.77 14.92 2.85
N LEU A 49 -2.72 14.38 2.22
CA LEU A 49 -2.64 13.03 1.69
C LEU A 49 -1.50 12.25 2.34
N TRP A 50 -1.59 10.93 2.30
CA TRP A 50 -0.47 10.05 2.57
C TRP A 50 0.24 9.70 1.27
N ASP A 51 1.53 10.00 1.18
CA ASP A 51 2.41 9.46 0.15
C ASP A 51 2.81 8.05 0.58
N LEU A 52 2.34 7.05 -0.19
CA LEU A 52 2.60 5.64 0.04
C LEU A 52 3.40 5.08 -1.14
N ASN A 53 4.62 4.63 -0.83
CA ASN A 53 5.45 3.87 -1.76
C ASN A 53 5.62 2.45 -1.22
N PHE A 54 5.52 1.44 -2.08
CA PHE A 54 5.84 0.06 -1.71
C PHE A 54 6.27 -0.77 -2.91
N ALA A 55 7.15 -1.73 -2.67
CA ALA A 55 7.57 -2.69 -3.69
C ALA A 55 6.45 -3.72 -3.96
N LEU A 56 5.99 -3.75 -5.21
CA LEU A 56 4.96 -4.65 -5.74
C LEU A 56 5.39 -6.12 -5.65
N ASN A 57 6.70 -6.39 -5.67
CA ASN A 57 7.31 -7.71 -5.52
C ASN A 57 6.87 -8.45 -4.25
N TYR A 58 6.52 -7.72 -3.19
CA TYR A 58 6.09 -8.29 -1.91
C TYR A 58 4.56 -8.40 -1.77
N VAL A 59 3.82 -8.07 -2.83
CA VAL A 59 2.36 -8.21 -2.90
C VAL A 59 2.00 -9.61 -3.37
N ASN A 60 1.21 -10.32 -2.56
CA ASN A 60 0.72 -11.65 -2.93
C ASN A 60 -0.05 -11.60 -4.27
N GLY A 61 0.37 -12.45 -5.21
CA GLY A 61 -0.23 -12.57 -6.54
C GLY A 61 0.42 -11.72 -7.63
N PHE A 62 1.49 -10.98 -7.34
CA PHE A 62 2.28 -10.32 -8.38
C PHE A 62 3.18 -11.32 -9.12
N GLN A 63 3.23 -11.20 -10.44
CA GLN A 63 4.15 -11.89 -11.34
C GLN A 63 4.62 -10.90 -12.41
N GLU A 64 5.88 -10.97 -12.81
CA GLU A 64 6.49 -9.99 -13.73
C GLU A 64 5.87 -10.04 -15.14
N GLU A 65 5.32 -11.20 -15.52
CA GLU A 65 4.69 -11.43 -16.83
C GLU A 65 3.26 -10.88 -16.92
N MET A 66 2.71 -10.36 -15.81
CA MET A 66 1.37 -9.77 -15.79
C MET A 66 1.30 -8.56 -16.73
N SER A 67 0.18 -8.44 -17.44
CA SER A 67 -0.13 -7.23 -18.17
C SER A 67 -0.29 -6.04 -17.23
N LEU A 68 -0.05 -4.83 -17.75
CA LEU A 68 -0.25 -3.60 -16.99
C LEU A 68 -1.67 -3.51 -16.40
N GLU A 69 -2.69 -3.97 -17.13
CA GLU A 69 -4.07 -4.00 -16.65
C GLU A 69 -4.23 -4.90 -15.41
N GLU A 70 -3.66 -6.11 -15.46
CA GLU A 70 -3.73 -7.06 -14.35
C GLU A 70 -3.01 -6.52 -13.12
N VAL A 71 -1.84 -5.90 -13.32
CA VAL A 71 -1.09 -5.21 -12.25
C VAL A 71 -1.92 -4.06 -11.66
N PHE A 72 -2.53 -3.22 -12.49
CA PHE A 72 -3.40 -2.13 -12.00
C PHE A 72 -4.58 -2.67 -11.19
N ARG A 73 -5.23 -3.74 -11.64
CA ARG A 73 -6.32 -4.39 -10.90
C ARG A 73 -5.84 -4.99 -9.58
N LEU A 74 -4.64 -5.57 -9.55
CA LEU A 74 -4.01 -6.09 -8.33
C LEU A 74 -3.77 -4.95 -7.33
N ILE A 75 -3.12 -3.87 -7.76
CA ILE A 75 -2.85 -2.68 -6.93
C ILE A 75 -4.15 -2.09 -6.40
N TYR A 76 -5.16 -1.92 -7.26
CA TYR A 76 -6.45 -1.38 -6.85
C TYR A 76 -7.12 -2.25 -5.79
N ARG A 77 -7.19 -3.58 -5.99
CA ARG A 77 -7.78 -4.50 -5.00
C ARG A 77 -7.00 -4.52 -3.68
N PHE A 78 -5.68 -4.43 -3.76
CA PHE A 78 -4.77 -4.37 -2.62
C PHE A 78 -5.01 -3.10 -1.79
N LEU A 79 -5.18 -1.94 -2.42
CA LEU A 79 -5.48 -0.67 -1.74
C LEU A 79 -6.93 -0.59 -1.25
N PHE A 80 -7.90 -0.95 -2.09
CA PHE A 80 -9.33 -0.76 -1.83
C PHE A 80 -9.84 -1.59 -0.65
N LYS A 81 -9.49 -2.88 -0.59
CA LYS A 81 -9.82 -3.77 0.54
C LYS A 81 -9.30 -3.27 1.90
N ARG A 82 -8.38 -2.30 1.90
CA ARG A 82 -7.78 -1.73 3.11
C ARG A 82 -8.38 -0.39 3.48
N VAL A 83 -8.64 0.47 2.50
CA VAL A 83 -9.36 1.70 2.72
C VAL A 83 -10.75 1.37 3.29
N GLU A 84 -11.46 0.40 2.70
CA GLU A 84 -12.74 -0.07 3.24
C GLU A 84 -12.64 -0.53 4.70
N ARG A 85 -11.67 -1.40 5.04
CA ARG A 85 -11.48 -1.87 6.42
C ARG A 85 -11.19 -0.75 7.41
N ILE A 86 -10.43 0.27 7.00
CA ILE A 86 -10.13 1.44 7.85
C ILE A 86 -11.39 2.30 8.03
N GLU A 87 -12.14 2.54 6.96
CA GLU A 87 -13.37 3.34 7.00
C GLU A 87 -14.50 2.66 7.79
N GLU A 88 -14.71 1.35 7.61
CA GLU A 88 -15.69 0.55 8.36
C GLU A 88 -15.43 0.62 9.86
N ARG A 89 -14.18 0.40 10.29
CA ARG A 89 -13.80 0.47 11.71
C ARG A 89 -14.00 1.84 12.34
N ASN A 90 -14.11 2.92 11.55
CA ASN A 90 -14.47 4.24 12.08
C ASN A 90 -15.97 4.43 12.28
N LYS A 91 -16.79 3.78 11.45
CA LYS A 91 -18.24 3.88 11.58
C LYS A 91 -18.75 3.16 12.82
N ASP A 92 -18.04 2.13 13.26
CA ASP A 92 -18.39 1.36 14.47
C ASP A 92 -17.95 2.01 15.79
N VAL A 93 -17.14 3.07 15.74
CA VAL A 93 -16.57 3.77 16.92
C VAL A 93 -17.26 5.12 17.18
N ASN A 94 -18.27 5.48 16.39
CA ASN A 94 -19.09 6.69 16.56
C ASN A 94 -20.54 6.35 16.87
#